data_AF-A0A2V9TP74-F1
#
_entry.id   AF-A0A2V9TP74-F1
#
_cell.length_a   1.000
_cell.length_b   1.000
_cell.length_c   1.000
_cell.angle_alpha   90.00
_cell.angle_beta   90.00
_cell.angle_gamma   90.00
#
_symmetry.space_group_name_H-M   'P 1'
#
loop_
_entity.id
_entity.type
_entity.pdbx_description
1 polymer ?
#
loop_
_entity_poly.entity_id
_entity_poly.type
_entity_poly.pdbx_seq_one_letter_code
_entity_poly.pdbx_strand_id
1 'polypeptide(L)'
;MSKHEYEWQIYRTRFLIRAKQLAEPLAFVDALGREHCGRAGDYIVESSDGTRRIAPREIFEDIYVAMGPAEDWPSVAVRRGVLIPELKNPGSNRAAVEA
;
A
#
# COMPACT_ATOMS: atom_id res chain seq x y z
N MET A 1 -17.55 -15.72 -1.12
CA MET A 1 -16.85 -14.52 -0.63
C MET A 1 -15.58 -14.99 0.02
N SER A 2 -14.46 -14.78 -0.68
CA SER A 2 -13.13 -15.16 -0.23
C SER A 2 -12.75 -14.28 0.95
N LYS A 3 -12.19 -14.88 2.01
CA LYS A 3 -11.88 -14.22 3.30
C LYS A 3 -10.99 -12.97 3.18
N HIS A 4 -10.32 -12.77 2.04
CA HIS A 4 -9.35 -11.71 1.78
C HIS A 4 -9.92 -10.45 1.12
N GLU A 5 -11.20 -10.43 0.75
CA GLU A 5 -11.82 -9.29 0.03
C GLU A 5 -11.74 -7.97 0.83
N TYR A 6 -11.70 -8.06 2.16
CA TYR A 6 -11.68 -6.91 3.08
C TYR A 6 -10.33 -6.69 3.78
N GLU A 7 -9.31 -7.46 3.43
CA GLU A 7 -7.96 -7.30 3.97
C GLU A 7 -7.17 -6.25 3.19
N TRP A 8 -6.17 -5.66 3.84
CA TRP A 8 -5.26 -4.74 3.18
C TRP A 8 -4.35 -5.50 2.22
N GLN A 9 -4.32 -5.05 0.98
CA GLN A 9 -3.45 -5.57 -0.07
C GLN A 9 -2.59 -4.44 -0.63
N ILE A 10 -1.38 -4.81 -1.07
CA ILE A 10 -0.50 -3.92 -1.81
C ILE A 10 -0.95 -3.89 -3.26
N TYR A 11 -1.00 -2.69 -3.83
CA TYR A 11 -1.25 -2.48 -5.25
C TYR A 11 -0.14 -1.63 -5.83
N ARG A 12 0.25 -1.94 -7.07
CA ARG A 12 1.31 -1.22 -7.76
C ARG A 12 0.76 -0.36 -8.88
N THR A 13 1.17 0.89 -8.90
CA THR A 13 1.09 1.78 -10.07
C THR A 13 2.43 2.49 -10.24
N ARG A 14 2.44 3.76 -10.68
CA ARG A 14 3.58 4.66 -10.55
C ARG A 14 4.00 4.88 -9.08
N PHE A 15 3.08 4.70 -8.13
CA PHE A 15 3.34 4.73 -6.70
C PHE A 15 2.89 3.43 -6.02
N LEU A 16 3.54 3.07 -4.92
CA LEU A 16 3.14 1.97 -4.06
C LEU A 16 2.01 2.43 -3.14
N ILE A 17 0.90 1.71 -3.16
CA ILE A 17 -0.24 1.96 -2.29
C ILE A 17 -0.64 0.65 -1.57
N ARG A 18 -1.37 0.78 -0.47
CA ARG A 18 -2.22 -0.31 0.02
C ARG A 18 -3.68 0.09 -0.03
N ALA A 19 -4.55 -0.87 -0.27
CA ALA A 19 -5.98 -0.66 -0.23
C ALA A 19 -6.71 -1.84 0.37
N LYS A 20 -7.91 -1.59 0.89
CA LYS A 20 -8.87 -2.64 1.22
C LYS A 20 -10.26 -2.22 0.75
N GLN A 21 -11.07 -3.19 0.37
CA GLN A 21 -12.46 -2.93 0.01
C GLN A 21 -13.26 -2.58 1.26
N LEU A 22 -14.22 -1.67 1.11
CA LEU A 22 -15.14 -1.28 2.16
C LEU A 22 -16.24 -2.34 2.29
N ALA A 23 -16.40 -2.90 3.49
CA ALA A 23 -17.52 -3.77 3.81
C ALA A 23 -18.82 -2.99 4.05
N GLU A 24 -18.69 -1.73 4.47
CA GLU A 24 -19.78 -0.83 4.83
C GLU A 24 -19.46 0.60 4.36
N PRO A 25 -20.47 1.49 4.22
CA PRO A 25 -20.21 2.88 3.88
C PRO A 25 -19.25 3.54 4.87
N LEU A 26 -18.31 4.33 4.36
CA LEU A 26 -17.32 5.04 5.16
C LEU A 26 -17.25 6.50 4.74
N ALA A 27 -17.26 7.40 5.72
CA ALA A 27 -17.01 8.81 5.50
C ALA A 27 -15.99 9.34 6.51
N PHE A 28 -15.07 10.19 6.06
CA PHE A 28 -14.09 10.85 6.92
C PHE A 28 -13.61 12.17 6.30
N VAL A 29 -13.06 13.03 7.14
CA VAL A 29 -12.38 14.26 6.72
C VAL A 29 -10.88 14.03 6.84
N ASP A 30 -10.13 14.34 5.78
CA ASP A 30 -8.67 14.21 5.82
C ASP A 30 -7.98 15.40 6.51
N ALA A 31 -6.66 15.32 6.66
CA ALA A 31 -5.87 16.37 7.31
C ALA A 31 -5.90 17.73 6.58
N LEU A 32 -6.36 17.77 5.33
CA LEU A 32 -6.53 18.99 4.53
C LEU A 32 -7.97 19.53 4.62
N GLY A 33 -8.83 18.92 5.43
CA GLY A 33 -10.24 19.33 5.56
C GLY A 33 -11.13 18.85 4.42
N ARG A 34 -10.68 17.90 3.59
CA ARG A 34 -11.49 17.38 2.47
C ARG A 34 -12.35 16.23 2.96
N GLU A 35 -13.63 16.27 2.60
CA GLU A 35 -14.56 15.18 2.85
C GLU A 35 -14.34 14.03 1.85
N HIS A 36 -14.26 12.82 2.37
CA HIS A 36 -14.23 11.58 1.60
C HIS A 36 -15.41 10.73 2.03
N CYS A 37 -16.15 10.21 1.07
CA CYS A 37 -17.22 9.26 1.32
C CYS A 37 -17.18 8.13 0.28
N GLY A 38 -17.58 6.94 0.72
CA GLY A 38 -17.70 5.76 -0.12
C GLY A 38 -18.75 4.80 0.39
N ARG A 39 -19.20 3.92 -0.49
CA ARG A 39 -20.16 2.85 -0.19
C ARG A 39 -19.45 1.50 -0.06
N ALA A 40 -20.18 0.50 0.43
CA ALA A 40 -19.71 -0.88 0.40
C ALA A 40 -19.30 -1.26 -1.03
N GLY A 41 -18.13 -1.89 -1.16
CA GLY A 41 -17.52 -2.24 -2.44
C GLY A 41 -16.48 -1.23 -2.97
N ASP A 42 -16.53 0.03 -2.54
CA ASP A 42 -15.46 0.99 -2.86
C ASP A 42 -14.18 0.65 -2.07
N TYR A 43 -13.07 1.32 -2.36
CA TYR A 43 -11.79 1.06 -1.72
C TYR A 43 -11.35 2.24 -0.87
N ILE A 44 -10.91 1.96 0.37
CA ILE A 44 -10.03 2.89 1.08
C ILE A 44 -8.59 2.63 0.67
N VAL A 45 -7.92 3.69 0.24
CA VAL A 45 -6.54 3.66 -0.26
C VAL A 45 -5.66 4.44 0.70
N GLU A 46 -4.53 3.86 1.07
CA GLU A 46 -3.45 4.54 1.80
C GLU A 46 -2.19 4.59 0.93
N SER A 47 -1.69 5.79 0.72
CA SER A 47 -0.43 6.06 0.03
C SER A 47 0.74 5.95 1.00
N SER A 48 1.97 5.73 0.50
CA SER A 48 3.16 5.57 1.35
C SER A 48 3.54 6.81 2.16
N ASP A 49 2.97 7.97 1.84
CA ASP A 49 3.10 9.22 2.59
C ASP A 49 2.09 9.32 3.77
N GLY A 50 1.26 8.30 3.96
CA GLY A 50 0.23 8.24 5.00
C GLY A 50 -1.09 8.91 4.63
N THR A 51 -1.22 9.48 3.42
CA THR A 51 -2.48 10.05 2.96
C THR A 51 -3.50 8.96 2.68
N ARG A 52 -4.77 9.23 3.02
CA ARG A 52 -5.90 8.32 2.78
C ARG A 52 -6.93 8.97 1.88
N ARG A 53 -7.57 8.15 1.04
CA ARG A 53 -8.69 8.55 0.18
C ARG A 53 -9.65 7.39 -0.05
N ILE A 54 -10.85 7.69 -0.53
CA ILE A 54 -11.77 6.68 -1.09
C ILE A 54 -11.65 6.67 -2.61
N ALA A 55 -11.58 5.49 -3.22
CA ALA A 55 -11.61 5.27 -4.65
C ALA A 55 -12.84 4.42 -5.03
N PRO A 56 -13.63 4.83 -6.04
CA PRO A 56 -14.73 4.02 -6.54
C PRO A 56 -14.25 2.66 -7.05
N ARG A 57 -15.03 1.60 -6.80
CA ARG A 57 -14.69 0.24 -7.19
C ARG A 57 -14.26 0.11 -8.65
N GLU A 58 -15.10 0.58 -9.58
CA GLU A 58 -14.92 0.41 -11.02
C GLU A 58 -13.58 1.00 -11.50
N ILE A 59 -13.24 2.20 -11.00
CA ILE A 59 -12.00 2.88 -11.35
C ILE A 59 -10.80 2.19 -10.68
N PHE A 60 -10.97 1.74 -9.44
CA PHE A 60 -9.88 1.11 -8.70
C PHE A 60 -9.48 -0.23 -9.32
N GLU A 61 -10.44 -1.09 -9.61
CA GLU A 61 -10.19 -2.43 -10.18
C GLU A 61 -9.65 -2.36 -11.63
N ASP A 62 -9.96 -1.30 -12.38
CA ASP A 62 -9.44 -1.08 -13.74
C ASP A 62 -7.97 -0.59 -13.75
N ILE A 63 -7.59 0.23 -12.78
CA ILE A 63 -6.28 0.89 -12.75
C ILE A 63 -5.23 0.09 -11.96
N TYR A 64 -5.66 -0.65 -10.92
CA TYR A 64 -4.75 -1.21 -9.92
C TYR A 64 -4.70 -2.74 -9.98
N VAL A 65 -3.48 -3.27 -10.04
CA VAL A 65 -3.23 -4.71 -9.94
C VAL A 65 -2.77 -5.04 -8.52
N ALA A 66 -3.45 -6.00 -7.89
CA ALA A 66 -3.08 -6.52 -6.58
C ALA A 66 -1.74 -7.28 -6.67
N MET A 67 -0.83 -6.96 -5.75
CA MET A 67 0.50 -7.58 -5.68
C MET A 67 0.58 -8.65 -4.58
N GLY A 68 -0.27 -8.56 -3.55
CA GLY A 68 -0.26 -9.45 -2.40
C GLY A 68 -0.74 -8.77 -1.11
N PRO A 69 -0.74 -9.48 0.02
CA PRO A 69 -1.13 -8.92 1.33
C PRO A 69 -0.19 -7.80 1.78
N ALA A 70 -0.72 -6.85 2.53
CA ALA A 70 0.02 -5.66 2.99
C ALA A 70 0.85 -5.87 4.28
N GLU A 71 1.39 -7.07 4.50
CA GLU A 71 2.19 -7.43 5.68
C GLU A 71 3.44 -6.56 5.80
N ASP A 72 4.12 -6.31 4.66
CA ASP A 72 5.35 -5.50 4.58
C ASP A 72 5.09 -4.02 4.22
N TRP A 73 3.88 -3.50 4.44
CA TRP A 73 3.58 -2.10 4.15
C TRP A 73 4.50 -1.17 4.95
N PRO A 74 5.22 -0.22 4.31
CA PRO A 74 6.12 0.68 5.01
C PRO A 74 5.33 1.53 6.00
N SER A 75 5.41 1.15 7.28
CA SER A 75 4.80 1.93 8.34
C SER A 75 5.45 3.31 8.37
N VAL A 76 4.64 4.37 8.43
CA VAL A 76 5.10 5.77 8.45
C VAL A 76 6.10 6.03 9.61
N ALA A 77 6.06 5.21 10.67
CA ALA A 77 7.06 5.19 11.73
C ALA A 77 8.51 4.99 11.22
N VAL A 78 8.72 4.19 10.16
CA VAL A 78 10.02 3.96 9.53
C VAL A 78 10.51 5.19 8.74
N ARG A 79 9.58 6.07 8.30
CA ARG A 79 9.93 7.27 7.52
C ARG A 79 10.33 8.46 8.40
N ARG A 80 9.80 8.56 9.63
CA ARG A 80 10.15 9.64 10.58
C ARG A 80 11.42 9.38 11.39
N GLY A 81 11.98 8.17 11.34
CA GLY A 81 13.32 7.85 11.81
C GLY A 81 14.11 7.22 10.68
N VAL A 82 14.87 8.02 9.93
CA VAL A 82 15.86 7.48 8.99
C VAL A 82 16.88 6.68 9.81
N LEU A 83 16.72 5.37 9.81
CA LEU A 83 17.82 4.46 9.60
C LEU A 83 17.39 3.62 8.40
N ILE A 84 18.11 3.79 7.29
CA ILE A 84 18.15 2.79 6.23
C ILE A 84 19.39 1.96 6.56
N PRO A 85 19.31 0.82 7.30
CA PRO A 85 20.39 -0.14 7.28
C PRO A 85 20.29 -0.91 5.97
N GLU A 86 21.29 -0.68 5.12
CA GLU A 86 21.74 -1.55 4.05
C GLU A 86 20.68 -2.03 3.03
N LEU A 87 20.64 -1.33 1.88
CA LEU A 87 20.56 -2.02 0.60
C LEU A 87 21.77 -2.97 0.50
N LYS A 88 21.62 -4.20 1.00
CA LYS A 88 22.62 -5.25 0.87
C LYS A 88 22.64 -5.68 -0.60
N ASN A 89 23.60 -5.13 -1.34
CA ASN A 89 24.02 -5.56 -2.67
C ASN A 89 24.05 -7.10 -2.75
N PRO A 90 23.23 -7.76 -3.59
CA PRO A 90 23.44 -9.16 -3.93
C PRO A 90 24.53 -9.21 -5.01
N GLY A 91 25.77 -8.96 -4.59
CA GLY A 91 26.89 -8.78 -5.51
C GLY A 91 28.23 -9.02 -4.85
N SER A 92 28.33 -10.03 -3.98
CA SER A 92 29.62 -10.55 -3.55
C SER A 92 29.50 -12.06 -3.41
N ASN A 93 29.89 -12.76 -4.47
CA ASN A 93 30.44 -14.12 -4.43
C ASN A 93 30.90 -14.48 -5.84
N ARG A 94 32.19 -14.27 -6.12
CA ARG A 94 32.96 -15.18 -6.98
C ARG A 94 34.48 -14.99 -6.80
N ALA A 95 35.05 -15.99 -6.15
CA ALA A 95 36.39 -16.54 -6.29
C ALA A 95 37.60 -15.64 -5.96
N ALA A 96 38.12 -15.82 -4.74
CA ALA A 96 39.56 -15.78 -4.54
C ALA A 96 40.16 -17.03 -5.20
N VAL A 97 41.09 -16.81 -6.14
CA VAL A 97 41.93 -17.86 -6.72
C VAL A 97 43.27 -17.76 -6.01
N GLU A 98 43.64 -18.80 -5.27
CA GLU A 98 44.98 -18.98 -4.71
C GLU A 98 46.01 -19.18 -5.82
N ALA A 99 47.14 -18.47 -5.73
CA ALA A 99 48.46 -18.89 -6.21
C ALA A 99 49.54 -18.08 -5.48
#